data_AF-A0A497AS89-F1
#
_entry.id   AF-A0A497AS89-F1
#
_cell.length_a   1.000
_cell.length_b   1.000
_cell.length_c   1.000
_cell.angle_alpha   90.00
_cell.angle_beta   90.00
_cell.angle_gamma   90.00
#
_symmetry.space_group_name_H-M   'P 1'
#
loop_
_entity.id
_entity.type
_entity.pdbx_description
1 polymer ?
#
loop_
_entity_poly.entity_id
_entity_poly.type
_entity_poly.pdbx_seq_one_letter_code
_entity_poly.pdbx_strand_id
1 'polypeptide(L)'
;MYDPDTGAETYLYAPEDVIIYKLKYYLSGRIDKHLRDIAAMLAIQGDDLDFDYLEQWAAHIGAIDLWHTLLDEYHRRIQAQTMSK
;
A
#
# COMPACT_ATOMS: atom_id res chain seq x y z
N MET A 1 -1.12 21.93 1.62
CA MET A 1 -2.12 23.02 1.64
C MET A 1 -2.14 23.58 3.06
N TYR A 2 -2.03 24.90 3.23
CA TYR A 2 -1.95 25.56 4.54
C TYR A 2 -3.36 25.99 4.96
N ASP A 3 -3.84 25.53 6.13
CA ASP A 3 -5.03 26.07 6.79
C ASP A 3 -4.55 27.10 7.83
N PRO A 4 -4.78 28.41 7.60
CA PRO A 4 -4.26 29.45 8.47
C PRO A 4 -4.98 29.57 9.82
N ASP A 5 -6.10 28.87 10.06
CA ASP A 5 -6.94 29.07 11.24
C ASP A 5 -6.61 28.10 12.39
N THR A 6 -5.88 27.01 12.14
CA THR A 6 -5.60 25.97 13.15
C THR A 6 -4.12 25.78 13.49
N GLY A 7 -3.19 26.28 12.66
CA GLY A 7 -1.75 26.05 12.83
C GLY A 7 -1.33 24.58 12.75
N ALA A 8 -2.22 23.70 12.26
CA ALA A 8 -1.95 22.27 12.15
C ALA A 8 -1.13 21.98 10.89
N GLU A 9 0.15 21.65 11.06
CA GLU A 9 0.95 21.06 9.99
C GLU A 9 0.48 19.62 9.73
N THR A 10 -0.21 19.39 8.61
CA THR A 10 -0.49 18.03 8.15
C THR A 10 0.73 17.46 7.44
N TYR A 11 1.39 16.50 8.09
CA TYR A 11 2.39 15.66 7.46
C TYR A 11 1.66 14.65 6.56
N LEU A 12 1.73 14.88 5.25
CA LEU A 12 1.32 13.89 4.25
C LEU A 12 2.45 12.87 4.12
N TYR A 13 2.21 11.66 4.63
CA TYR A 13 3.07 10.52 4.33
C TYR A 13 2.92 10.15 2.86
N ALA A 14 4.02 9.75 2.23
CA ALA A 14 3.95 9.15 0.91
C ALA A 14 3.03 7.92 0.99
N PRO A 15 2.22 7.66 -0.04
CA PRO A 15 1.31 6.52 -0.01
C PRO A 15 2.03 5.18 0.16
N GLU A 16 3.27 5.09 -0.30
CA GLU A 16 4.15 3.94 -0.10
C GLU A 16 4.46 3.73 1.39
N ASP A 17 4.79 4.79 2.12
CA ASP A 17 5.05 4.72 3.56
C ASP A 17 3.79 4.25 4.31
N VAL A 18 2.61 4.70 3.88
CA VAL A 18 1.34 4.26 4.45
C VAL A 18 1.11 2.75 4.20
N ILE A 19 1.44 2.24 3.02
CA ILE A 19 1.40 0.80 2.70
C ILE A 19 2.37 0.02 3.59
N ILE A 20 3.62 0.49 3.73
CA ILE A 20 4.65 -0.13 4.59
C ILE A 20 4.18 -0.21 6.05
N TYR A 21 3.59 0.87 6.58
CA TYR A 21 3.01 0.85 7.92
C TYR A 21 1.90 -0.20 8.06
N LYS A 22 0.99 -0.29 7.08
CA LYS A 22 -0.09 -1.28 7.11
C LYS A 22 0.44 -2.72 7.04
N LEU A 23 1.48 -2.99 6.26
CA LEU A 23 2.16 -4.29 6.22
C LEU A 23 2.74 -4.65 7.60
N LYS A 24 3.47 -3.71 8.22
CA LYS A 24 4.04 -3.88 9.57
C LYS A 24 2.98 -4.18 10.63
N TYR A 25 1.87 -3.45 10.61
CA TYR A 25 0.77 -3.66 11.57
C TYR A 25 0.06 -5.00 11.34
N TYR A 26 -0.08 -5.42 10.08
CA TYR A 26 -0.65 -6.73 9.79
C TYR A 26 0.20 -7.87 10.36
N LEU A 27 1.54 -7.80 10.24
CA LEU A 27 2.42 -8.80 10.87
C LEU A 27 2.28 -8.86 12.39
N SER A 28 1.98 -7.73 13.03
CA SER A 28 1.91 -7.62 14.50
C SER A 28 0.56 -8.06 15.10
N GLY A 29 -0.53 -7.94 14.34
CA GLY A 29 -1.89 -8.17 14.86
C GLY A 29 -2.86 -8.92 13.94
N ARG A 30 -2.44 -9.27 12.72
CA ARG A 30 -3.20 -10.00 11.68
C ARG A 30 -4.63 -9.48 11.47
N ILE A 31 -4.81 -8.16 11.46
CA ILE A 31 -6.14 -7.57 11.23
C ILE A 31 -6.37 -7.43 9.73
N ASP A 32 -7.27 -8.25 9.18
CA ASP A 32 -7.59 -8.32 7.74
C ASP A 32 -8.02 -7.00 7.09
N LYS A 33 -8.48 -6.02 7.90
CA LYS A 33 -8.80 -4.68 7.40
C LYS A 33 -7.59 -4.01 6.72
N HIS A 34 -6.37 -4.29 7.19
CA HIS A 34 -5.16 -3.70 6.62
C HIS A 34 -4.88 -4.20 5.21
N LEU A 35 -5.17 -5.47 4.91
CA LEU A 35 -5.00 -6.03 3.57
C LEU A 35 -5.99 -5.41 2.58
N ARG A 36 -7.24 -5.18 3.01
CA ARG A 36 -8.24 -4.51 2.17
C ARG A 36 -7.85 -3.08 1.86
N ASP A 37 -7.33 -2.36 2.85
CA ASP A 37 -6.85 -0.99 2.66
C ASP A 37 -5.69 -0.94 1.65
N ILE A 38 -4.69 -1.84 1.80
CA ILE A 38 -3.57 -1.92 0.86
C ILE A 38 -4.07 -2.23 -0.55
N ALA A 39 -4.97 -3.20 -0.71
CA ALA A 39 -5.54 -3.55 -2.01
C ALA A 39 -6.30 -2.38 -2.66
N ALA A 40 -7.01 -1.56 -1.87
CA ALA A 40 -7.68 -0.37 -2.37
C ALA A 40 -6.67 0.70 -2.81
N MET A 41 -5.58 0.89 -2.07
CA MET A 41 -4.51 1.82 -2.44
C MET A 41 -3.82 1.41 -3.74
N LEU A 42 -3.50 0.12 -3.90
CA LEU A 42 -2.95 -0.43 -5.15
C LEU A 42 -3.91 -0.21 -6.34
N ALA A 43 -5.22 -0.39 -6.12
CA ALA A 43 -6.21 -0.19 -7.17
C ALA A 43 -6.39 1.28 -7.59
N ILE A 44 -6.18 2.22 -6.66
CA ILE A 44 -6.37 3.67 -6.93
C ILE A 44 -5.10 4.28 -7.51
N GLN A 45 -3.93 3.94 -6.97
CA GLN A 45 -2.66 4.57 -7.35
C GLN A 45 -1.89 3.77 -8.40
N GLY A 46 -2.01 2.43 -8.38
CA GLY A 46 -1.46 1.55 -9.40
C GLY A 46 -0.02 1.87 -9.77
N ASP A 47 0.19 2.24 -11.03
CA ASP A 47 1.51 2.51 -11.64
C ASP A 47 2.20 3.78 -11.09
N ASP A 48 1.49 4.63 -10.35
CA ASP A 48 2.10 5.82 -9.72
C ASP A 48 2.88 5.47 -8.43
N LEU A 49 2.77 4.24 -7.94
CA LEU A 49 3.49 3.76 -6.77
C LEU A 49 4.92 3.34 -7.11
N ASP A 50 5.86 3.67 -6.23
CA ASP A 50 7.22 3.11 -6.30
C ASP A 50 7.26 1.68 -5.74
N PHE A 51 7.05 0.70 -6.63
CA PHE A 51 7.09 -0.72 -6.27
C PHE A 51 8.48 -1.18 -5.81
N ASP A 52 9.56 -0.58 -6.30
CA ASP A 52 10.94 -0.93 -5.91
C ASP A 52 11.22 -0.47 -4.47
N TYR A 53 10.71 0.70 -4.08
CA TYR A 53 10.77 1.19 -2.71
C TYR A 53 9.93 0.32 -1.76
N LEU A 54 8.71 -0.04 -2.17
CA LEU A 54 7.84 -0.94 -1.40
C LEU A 54 8.47 -2.31 -1.19
N GLU A 55 9.06 -2.88 -2.23
CA GLU A 55 9.79 -4.15 -2.20
C GLU A 55 10.95 -4.11 -1.19
N GLN A 56 11.81 -3.09 -1.29
CA GLN A 56 12.97 -2.92 -0.41
C GLN A 56 12.54 -2.80 1.06
N TRP A 57 11.53 -1.99 1.36
CA TRP A 57 11.07 -1.79 2.73
C TRP A 57 10.29 -2.97 3.27
N ALA A 58 9.46 -3.62 2.45
CA ALA A 58 8.78 -4.86 2.84
C ALA A 58 9.81 -5.93 3.23
N ALA A 59 10.90 -6.08 2.47
CA ALA A 59 12.01 -6.95 2.83
C ALA A 59 12.67 -6.52 4.16
N HIS A 60 12.94 -5.23 4.33
CA HIS A 60 13.56 -4.70 5.54
C HIS A 60 12.75 -4.97 6.82
N ILE A 61 11.41 -4.93 6.75
CA ILE A 61 10.53 -5.19 7.90
C ILE A 61 10.10 -6.66 8.03
N GLY A 62 10.59 -7.56 7.16
CA GLY A 62 10.23 -8.99 7.15
C GLY A 62 8.81 -9.28 6.65
N ALA A 63 8.23 -8.38 5.85
CA ALA A 63 6.89 -8.50 5.25
C ALA A 63 6.91 -8.90 3.77
N ILE A 64 8.05 -9.33 3.23
CA ILE A 64 8.24 -9.55 1.78
C ILE A 64 7.26 -10.55 1.18
N ASP A 65 7.06 -11.69 1.84
CA ASP A 65 6.15 -12.74 1.35
C ASP A 65 4.69 -12.24 1.29
N LEU A 66 4.30 -11.44 2.28
CA LEU A 66 2.97 -10.83 2.32
C LEU A 66 2.80 -9.79 1.21
N TRP A 67 3.83 -8.98 1.00
CA TRP A 67 3.85 -7.99 -0.07
C TRP A 67 3.72 -8.64 -1.44
N HIS A 68 4.50 -9.69 -1.73
CA HIS A 68 4.39 -10.46 -2.97
C HIS A 68 3.00 -11.06 -3.15
N THR A 69 2.42 -11.63 -2.10
CA THR A 69 1.06 -12.18 -2.15
C THR A 69 0.03 -11.13 -2.58
N LEU A 70 0.13 -9.91 -2.04
CA LEU A 70 -0.77 -8.80 -2.36
C LEU A 70 -0.53 -8.27 -3.78
N LEU A 71 0.74 -8.14 -4.17
CA LEU A 71 1.12 -7.65 -5.50
C LEU A 71 0.69 -8.62 -6.61
N ASP A 72 0.90 -9.91 -6.41
CA ASP A 72 0.44 -10.95 -7.35
C ASP A 72 -1.08 -10.94 -7.51
N GLU A 73 -1.82 -10.78 -6.41
CA GLU A 73 -3.28 -10.67 -6.46
C GLU A 73 -3.74 -9.41 -7.19
N TYR A 74 -3.06 -8.28 -6.97
CA TYR A 74 -3.31 -7.04 -7.69
C TYR A 74 -3.11 -7.23 -9.20
N HIS A 75 -1.96 -7.79 -9.63
CA HIS A 75 -1.67 -8.04 -11.04
C HIS A 75 -2.70 -8.98 -11.69
N ARG A 76 -3.10 -10.06 -11.00
CA ARG A 76 -4.16 -10.96 -11.49
C ARG A 76 -5.47 -10.21 -11.74
N ARG A 77 -5.87 -9.30 -10.85
CA ARG A 77 -7.11 -8.52 -10.99
C ARG A 77 -7.07 -7.55 -12.15
N ILE A 78 -5.95 -6.85 -12.34
CA ILE A 78 -5.77 -5.93 -13.46
C ILE A 78 -5.82 -6.69 -14.80
N GLN A 79 -5.15 -7.85 -14.88
CA GLN A 79 -5.18 -8.71 -16.06
C GLN A 79 -6.59 -9.23 -16.37
N ALA A 80 -7.33 -9.69 -15.36
CA ALA A 80 -8.71 -10.17 -15.52
C ALA A 80 -9.67 -9.06 -15.98
N GLN A 81 -9.52 -7.83 -15.47
CA GLN A 81 -10.32 -6.68 -15.92
C GLN A 81 -9.99 -6.26 -17.36
N THR A 82 -8.73 -6.40 -17.77
CA THR A 82 -8.28 -6.06 -19.13
C THR A 82 -8.80 -7.07 -20.17
N MET A 83 -8.90 -8.36 -19.81
CA MET A 83 -9.41 -9.41 -20.70
C MET A 83 -10.95 -9.44 -20.83
N SER A 84 -11.66 -8.73 -19.96
CA SER A 84 -13.12 -8.65 -19.97
C SER A 84 -13.67 -7.46 -20.77
N LYS A 85 -12.81 -6.63 -21.36
CA LYS A 85 -13.16 -5.42 -22.13
C LYS A 85 -12.85 -5.62 -23.60
#